data_AF-A0A9X5F1L9-F1
#
_entry.id   AF-A0A9X5F1L9-F1
#
_cell.length_a   1.000
_cell.length_b   1.000
_cell.length_c   1.000
_cell.angle_alpha   90.00
_cell.angle_beta   90.00
_cell.angle_gamma   90.00
#
_symmetry.space_group_name_H-M   'P 1'
#
loop_
_entity.id
_entity.type
_entity.pdbx_description
1 polymer ?
#
loop_
_entity_poly.entity_id
_entity_poly.type
_entity_poly.pdbx_seq_one_letter_code
_entity_poly.pdbx_strand_id
1 'polypeptide(L)'
;MYYSKEIIERIGSDKDLAVRLDRAVAGVKDGAIEYLNNLGDATTRLLYYTSCFTDNYQDVCKRLSIEDKRFADGIYQLVTHRDIIFRMIRIYIETLLNGKSEDRKRNILEKTIRLTIHYSVKQISKIGLLYAVAKYICYGNKMNSAVQNAFINKIAGKGAIALFVLNTYSLVQHAADSANRLKNNSPLFYHALYTEHLEMMYFLIEPVITKSGNFNVYSASDDDIAEALIKMMK
;
A
#
# COMPACT_ATOMS: atom_id res chain seq x y z
N MET A 1 7.09 8.89 8.14
CA MET A 1 7.94 8.81 9.35
C MET A 1 8.44 7.38 9.44
N TYR A 2 9.67 7.16 9.00
CA TYR A 2 10.39 5.89 9.22
C TYR A 2 10.34 5.63 10.73
N TYR A 3 10.15 4.39 11.19
CA TYR A 3 10.40 4.11 12.59
C TYR A 3 11.84 4.57 12.86
N SER A 4 12.02 5.58 13.72
CA SER A 4 13.35 6.17 13.81
C SER A 4 14.27 5.07 14.31
N LYS A 5 15.42 4.92 13.64
CA LYS A 5 16.46 3.99 14.05
C LYS A 5 16.79 4.17 15.54
N GLU A 6 16.68 5.41 16.02
CA GLU A 6 16.75 5.82 17.41
C GLU A 6 15.69 5.17 18.32
N ILE A 7 14.41 5.07 17.90
CA ILE A 7 13.38 4.35 18.67
C ILE A 7 13.67 2.85 18.71
N ILE A 8 14.14 2.25 17.60
CA ILE A 8 14.55 0.83 17.58
C ILE A 8 15.72 0.60 18.51
N GLU A 9 16.77 1.41 18.38
CA GLU A 9 17.98 1.30 19.19
C GLU A 9 17.65 1.53 20.67
N ARG A 10 16.74 2.46 20.98
CA ARG A 10 16.30 2.71 22.36
C ARG A 10 15.43 1.59 22.93
N ILE A 11 14.50 1.04 22.16
CA ILE A 11 13.67 -0.12 22.56
C ILE A 11 14.57 -1.35 22.73
N GLY A 12 15.46 -1.61 21.79
CA GLY A 12 16.36 -2.76 21.82
C GLY A 12 17.46 -2.68 22.87
N SER A 13 17.84 -1.47 23.30
CA SER A 13 18.83 -1.26 24.38
C SER A 13 18.21 -1.05 25.77
N ASP A 14 16.88 -0.97 25.88
CA ASP A 14 16.20 -0.87 27.16
C ASP A 14 16.21 -2.23 27.88
N LYS A 15 16.93 -2.28 29.00
CA LYS A 15 17.13 -3.48 29.81
C LYS A 15 15.83 -4.07 30.35
N ASP A 16 14.84 -3.26 30.71
CA ASP A 16 13.55 -3.78 31.20
C ASP A 16 12.76 -4.44 30.07
N LEU A 17 12.85 -3.87 28.87
CA LEU A 17 12.17 -4.36 27.68
C LEU A 17 12.80 -5.64 27.14
N ALA A 18 14.12 -5.71 27.11
CA ALA A 18 14.87 -6.91 26.75
C ALA A 18 14.52 -8.09 27.66
N VAL A 19 14.43 -7.87 28.98
CA VAL A 19 14.05 -8.92 29.95
C VAL A 19 12.60 -9.38 29.75
N ARG A 20 11.69 -8.48 29.39
CA ARG A 20 10.28 -8.83 29.10
C ARG A 20 10.14 -9.58 27.79
N LEU A 21 10.90 -9.18 26.76
CA LEU A 21 10.99 -9.88 25.49
C LEU A 21 11.56 -11.30 25.66
N ASP A 22 12.65 -11.44 26.40
CA ASP A 22 13.24 -12.75 26.72
C ASP A 22 12.23 -13.67 27.39
N ARG A 23 11.44 -13.16 28.35
CA ARG A 23 10.37 -13.93 28.99
C ARG A 23 9.22 -14.29 28.03
N ALA A 24 8.87 -13.39 27.10
CA ALA A 24 7.82 -13.62 26.11
C ALA A 24 8.22 -14.64 25.03
N VAL A 25 9.52 -14.69 24.68
CA VAL A 25 10.05 -15.58 23.64
C VAL A 25 10.56 -16.91 24.22
N ALA A 26 10.87 -16.98 25.52
CA ALA A 26 11.30 -18.22 26.20
C ALA A 26 10.32 -19.40 26.08
N GLY A 27 9.03 -19.15 25.77
CA GLY A 27 8.02 -20.18 25.53
C GLY A 27 7.93 -20.66 24.07
N VAL A 28 8.61 -20.01 23.12
CA VAL A 28 8.53 -20.27 21.69
C VAL A 28 9.83 -20.94 21.24
N LYS A 29 9.83 -22.28 21.27
CA LYS A 29 10.96 -23.20 21.03
C LYS A 29 11.84 -22.81 19.81
N ASP A 30 13.13 -23.16 19.91
CA ASP A 30 14.32 -22.92 19.04
C ASP A 30 14.11 -22.60 17.54
N GLY A 31 13.07 -23.11 16.89
CA GLY A 31 12.74 -22.82 15.49
C GLY A 31 12.32 -21.37 15.21
N ALA A 32 11.84 -20.61 16.21
CA ALA A 32 11.55 -19.18 16.05
C ALA A 32 12.82 -18.32 16.13
N ILE A 33 13.79 -18.72 16.96
CA ILE A 33 15.06 -17.99 17.18
C ILE A 33 15.94 -18.01 15.93
N GLU A 34 16.02 -19.17 15.25
CA GLU A 34 16.74 -19.29 13.98
C GLU A 34 16.04 -18.53 12.83
N TYR A 35 14.71 -18.39 12.91
CA TYR A 35 13.91 -17.57 11.99
C TYR A 35 14.11 -16.07 12.24
N LEU A 36 14.20 -15.63 13.51
CA LEU A 36 14.46 -14.24 13.92
C LEU A 36 15.80 -13.71 13.40
N ASN A 37 16.83 -14.55 13.35
CA ASN A 37 18.17 -14.19 12.88
C ASN A 37 18.24 -13.91 11.36
N ASN A 38 17.24 -14.34 10.59
CA ASN A 38 17.16 -14.14 9.12
C ASN A 38 16.09 -13.11 8.69
N LEU A 39 15.50 -12.35 9.62
CA LEU A 39 14.33 -11.50 9.37
C LEU A 39 14.61 -10.01 9.67
N GLY A 40 14.98 -9.24 8.65
CA GLY A 40 15.19 -7.79 8.78
C GLY A 40 13.90 -6.95 8.99
N ASP A 41 12.75 -7.39 8.46
CA ASP A 41 11.50 -6.58 8.46
C ASP A 41 10.41 -7.10 9.42
N ALA A 42 10.35 -8.41 9.69
CA ALA A 42 9.30 -8.99 10.54
C ALA A 42 9.58 -8.81 12.04
N THR A 43 10.84 -8.84 12.43
CA THR A 43 11.32 -8.72 13.81
C THR A 43 11.07 -7.31 14.35
N THR A 44 11.13 -6.31 13.47
CA THR A 44 10.95 -4.89 13.81
C THR A 44 9.58 -4.60 14.45
N ARG A 45 8.47 -5.15 13.91
CA ARG A 45 7.13 -4.92 14.48
C ARG A 45 6.89 -5.71 15.78
N LEU A 46 7.43 -6.92 15.90
CA LEU A 46 7.41 -7.70 17.15
C LEU A 46 8.19 -7.00 18.26
N LEU A 47 9.36 -6.46 17.94
CA LEU A 47 10.14 -5.64 18.85
C LEU A 47 9.35 -4.42 19.30
N TYR A 48 8.65 -3.71 18.41
CA TYR A 48 7.80 -2.60 18.87
C TYR A 48 6.64 -3.05 19.73
N TYR A 49 6.07 -4.24 19.52
CA TYR A 49 4.98 -4.72 20.37
C TYR A 49 5.41 -4.94 21.83
N THR A 50 6.72 -5.10 22.08
CA THR A 50 7.23 -5.12 23.46
C THR A 50 6.92 -3.82 24.21
N SER A 51 6.81 -2.68 23.50
CA SER A 51 6.41 -1.38 24.06
C SER A 51 5.08 -1.43 24.80
N CYS A 52 4.19 -2.36 24.46
CA CYS A 52 2.91 -2.55 25.14
C CYS A 52 3.05 -3.05 26.58
N PHE A 53 4.19 -3.66 26.94
CA PHE A 53 4.42 -4.21 28.28
C PHE A 53 5.06 -3.22 29.26
N THR A 54 5.19 -1.95 28.88
CA THR A 54 5.80 -0.88 29.69
C THR A 54 5.03 0.42 29.54
N ASP A 55 4.96 1.22 30.60
CA ASP A 55 4.18 2.48 30.61
C ASP A 55 4.85 3.59 29.78
N ASN A 56 6.17 3.50 29.58
CA ASN A 56 6.98 4.54 28.93
C ASN A 56 6.81 4.61 27.40
N TYR A 57 6.18 3.62 26.78
CA TYR A 57 6.06 3.49 25.33
C TYR A 57 4.64 3.14 24.87
N GLN A 58 3.63 3.48 25.69
CA GLN A 58 2.21 3.23 25.38
C GLN A 58 1.74 3.93 24.10
N ASP A 59 2.37 5.03 23.69
CA ASP A 59 2.10 5.72 22.43
C ASP A 59 2.50 4.88 21.21
N VAL A 60 3.62 4.14 21.30
CA VAL A 60 4.07 3.19 20.28
C VAL A 60 3.08 2.02 20.21
N CYS A 61 2.73 1.43 21.35
CA CYS A 61 1.76 0.35 21.42
C CYS A 61 0.40 0.73 20.82
N LYS A 62 -0.14 1.89 21.21
CA LYS A 62 -1.43 2.38 20.73
C LYS A 62 -1.43 2.62 19.22
N ARG A 63 -0.29 3.08 18.67
CA ARG A 63 -0.13 3.25 17.23
C ARG A 63 -0.16 1.92 16.49
N LEU A 64 0.58 0.91 16.97
CA LEU A 64 0.57 -0.43 16.37
C LEU A 64 -0.85 -1.00 16.33
N SER A 65 -1.59 -0.88 17.42
CA SER A 65 -2.98 -1.34 17.49
C SER A 65 -3.90 -0.64 16.47
N ILE A 66 -3.73 0.68 16.29
CA ILE A 66 -4.48 1.43 15.28
C ILE A 66 -4.11 0.97 13.87
N GLU A 67 -2.82 0.80 13.58
CA GLU A 67 -2.34 0.32 12.30
C GLU A 67 -2.86 -1.09 11.96
N ASP A 68 -2.86 -1.99 12.95
CA ASP A 68 -3.38 -3.35 12.82
C ASP A 68 -4.89 -3.35 12.53
N LYS A 69 -5.65 -2.46 13.20
CA LYS A 69 -7.08 -2.27 12.91
C LYS A 69 -7.31 -1.81 11.47
N ARG A 70 -6.59 -0.78 11.01
CA ARG A 70 -6.72 -0.29 9.63
C ARG A 70 -6.34 -1.34 8.60
N PHE A 71 -5.32 -2.16 8.90
CA PHE A 71 -4.96 -3.28 8.05
C PHE A 71 -6.10 -4.30 7.98
N ALA A 72 -6.71 -4.64 9.11
CA ALA A 72 -7.87 -5.54 9.15
C ALA A 72 -9.06 -4.97 8.36
N ASP A 73 -9.35 -3.67 8.46
CA ASP A 73 -10.39 -3.00 7.67
C ASP A 73 -10.08 -3.12 6.16
N GLY A 74 -8.81 -2.94 5.76
CA GLY A 74 -8.38 -3.11 4.36
C GLY A 74 -8.50 -4.55 3.85
N ILE A 75 -8.20 -5.55 4.70
CA ILE A 75 -8.44 -6.96 4.38
C ILE A 75 -9.94 -7.25 4.24
N TYR A 76 -10.77 -6.69 5.13
CA TYR A 76 -12.22 -6.81 5.04
C TYR A 76 -12.74 -6.28 3.71
N GLN A 77 -12.25 -5.11 3.28
CA GLN A 77 -12.54 -4.59 1.95
C GLN A 77 -12.11 -5.61 0.89
N LEU A 78 -10.86 -6.11 0.91
CA LEU A 78 -10.32 -7.08 -0.06
C LEU A 78 -11.16 -8.35 -0.23
N VAL A 79 -11.71 -8.86 0.87
CA VAL A 79 -12.54 -10.07 0.85
C VAL A 79 -13.95 -9.76 0.36
N THR A 80 -14.48 -8.58 0.69
CA THR A 80 -15.86 -8.19 0.36
C THR A 80 -16.01 -7.73 -1.09
N HIS A 81 -14.99 -7.07 -1.65
CA HIS A 81 -15.03 -6.47 -2.99
C HIS A 81 -13.97 -7.05 -3.91
N ARG A 82 -14.41 -7.66 -5.02
CA ARG A 82 -13.52 -8.33 -5.98
C ARG A 82 -12.70 -7.38 -6.86
N ASP A 83 -12.99 -6.08 -6.83
CA ASP A 83 -12.47 -5.08 -7.75
C ASP A 83 -11.62 -3.99 -7.06
N ILE A 84 -11.01 -4.29 -5.90
CA ILE A 84 -10.28 -3.28 -5.12
C ILE A 84 -9.09 -2.68 -5.84
N ILE A 85 -8.31 -3.49 -6.58
CA ILE A 85 -7.22 -2.93 -7.40
C ILE A 85 -7.77 -1.91 -8.40
N PHE A 86 -8.90 -2.23 -9.03
CA PHE A 86 -9.57 -1.31 -9.95
C PHE A 86 -10.07 -0.05 -9.23
N ARG A 87 -10.68 -0.20 -8.06
CA ARG A 87 -11.15 0.91 -7.23
C ARG A 87 -10.01 1.84 -6.81
N MET A 88 -8.91 1.29 -6.32
CA MET A 88 -7.74 2.08 -5.91
C MET A 88 -7.10 2.82 -7.08
N ILE A 89 -7.02 2.20 -8.27
CA ILE A 89 -6.54 2.87 -9.49
C ILE A 89 -7.51 3.95 -9.96
N ARG A 90 -8.83 3.73 -9.84
CA ARG A 90 -9.83 4.76 -10.13
C ARG A 90 -9.63 5.98 -9.24
N ILE A 91 -9.49 5.79 -7.93
CA ILE A 91 -9.24 6.85 -6.95
C ILE A 91 -7.92 7.58 -7.24
N TYR A 92 -6.89 6.84 -7.65
CA TYR A 92 -5.62 7.44 -8.06
C TYR A 92 -5.81 8.40 -9.24
N ILE A 93 -6.48 7.96 -10.31
CA ILE A 93 -6.73 8.80 -11.48
C ILE A 93 -7.64 9.99 -11.11
N GLU A 94 -8.68 9.78 -10.30
CA GLU A 94 -9.53 10.86 -9.78
C GLU A 94 -8.73 11.89 -8.99
N THR A 95 -7.75 11.43 -8.19
CA THR A 95 -6.84 12.30 -7.43
C THR A 95 -5.92 13.10 -8.35
N LEU A 96 -5.36 12.48 -9.40
CA LEU A 96 -4.54 13.18 -10.40
C LEU A 96 -5.31 14.25 -11.18
N LEU A 97 -6.60 14.01 -11.39
CA LEU A 97 -7.49 14.91 -12.11
C LEU A 97 -8.14 15.96 -11.21
N ASN A 98 -7.94 15.87 -9.89
CA ASN A 98 -8.53 16.80 -8.94
C ASN A 98 -8.02 18.24 -9.18
N GLY A 99 -8.91 19.22 -9.05
CA GLY A 99 -8.60 20.63 -9.31
C GLY A 99 -8.51 21.04 -10.79
N LYS A 100 -8.61 20.12 -11.76
CA LYS A 100 -8.66 20.46 -13.19
C LYS A 100 -10.10 20.76 -13.67
N SER A 101 -10.23 21.59 -14.70
CA SER A 101 -11.53 21.81 -15.36
C SER A 101 -12.01 20.55 -16.07
N GLU A 102 -13.32 20.44 -16.27
CA GLU A 102 -13.93 19.25 -16.89
C GLU A 102 -13.40 18.96 -18.30
N ASP A 103 -13.13 19.99 -19.09
CA ASP A 103 -12.54 19.85 -20.43
C ASP A 103 -11.12 19.28 -20.37
N ARG A 104 -10.30 19.74 -19.41
CA ARG A 104 -8.93 19.24 -19.22
C ARG A 104 -8.93 17.79 -18.76
N LYS A 105 -9.82 17.41 -17.83
CA LYS A 105 -9.98 16.02 -17.40
C LYS A 105 -10.30 15.11 -18.58
N ARG A 106 -11.24 15.53 -19.42
CA ARG A 106 -11.62 14.78 -20.63
C ARG A 106 -10.45 14.66 -21.60
N ASN A 107 -9.76 15.77 -21.89
CA ASN A 107 -8.64 15.80 -22.82
C ASN A 107 -7.50 14.86 -22.41
N ILE A 108 -7.13 14.86 -21.11
CA ILE A 108 -6.11 13.95 -20.57
C ILE A 108 -6.52 12.50 -20.82
N LEU A 109 -7.74 12.12 -20.41
CA LEU A 109 -8.22 10.74 -20.55
C LEU A 109 -8.31 10.30 -22.01
N GLU A 110 -8.77 11.17 -22.91
CA GLU A 110 -8.79 10.88 -24.35
C GLU A 110 -7.37 10.71 -24.91
N LYS A 111 -6.42 11.55 -24.51
CA LYS A 111 -5.01 11.46 -24.94
C LYS A 111 -4.36 10.17 -24.45
N THR A 112 -4.59 9.77 -23.20
CA THR A 112 -4.14 8.50 -22.65
C THR A 112 -4.66 7.31 -23.46
N ILE A 113 -5.96 7.29 -23.79
CA ILE A 113 -6.55 6.16 -24.56
C ILE A 113 -6.07 6.18 -26.01
N ARG A 114 -6.02 7.35 -26.69
CA ARG A 114 -5.56 7.45 -28.08
C ARG A 114 -4.13 6.98 -28.27
N LEU A 115 -3.26 7.25 -27.30
CA LEU A 115 -1.85 6.82 -27.33
C LEU A 115 -1.69 5.33 -27.04
N THR A 116 -2.67 4.72 -26.36
CA THR A 116 -2.70 3.27 -26.12
C THR A 116 -3.45 2.51 -27.23
N ILE A 117 -4.42 3.15 -27.90
CA ILE A 117 -5.35 2.54 -28.87
C ILE A 117 -5.65 3.51 -30.02
N HIS A 118 -5.47 3.08 -31.26
CA HIS A 118 -5.66 3.91 -32.47
C HIS A 118 -7.12 4.30 -32.82
N TYR A 119 -8.12 4.05 -31.96
CA TYR A 119 -9.54 4.31 -32.25
C TYR A 119 -10.03 5.68 -31.79
N SER A 120 -11.08 6.21 -32.43
CA SER A 120 -11.66 7.53 -32.13
C SER A 120 -12.59 7.49 -30.91
N VAL A 121 -12.18 8.13 -29.82
CA VAL A 121 -12.82 8.04 -28.49
C VAL A 121 -13.84 9.18 -28.21
N LYS A 122 -14.12 10.02 -29.23
CA LYS A 122 -14.85 11.31 -29.06
C LYS A 122 -16.28 11.19 -28.51
N GLN A 123 -16.93 10.02 -28.63
CA GLN A 123 -18.31 9.83 -28.17
C GLN A 123 -18.43 9.19 -26.78
N ILE A 124 -17.33 8.77 -26.15
CA ILE A 124 -17.38 8.10 -24.83
C ILE A 124 -17.56 9.14 -23.72
N SER A 125 -18.39 8.83 -22.72
CA SER A 125 -18.59 9.70 -21.55
C SER A 125 -17.32 9.80 -20.71
N LYS A 126 -17.12 10.90 -19.96
CA LYS A 126 -15.96 11.08 -19.07
C LYS A 126 -15.78 9.93 -18.08
N ILE A 127 -16.87 9.49 -17.47
CA ILE A 127 -16.88 8.35 -16.53
C ILE A 127 -16.47 7.07 -17.26
N GLY A 128 -16.94 6.87 -18.49
CA GLY A 128 -16.51 5.76 -19.35
C GLY A 128 -15.03 5.80 -19.68
N LEU A 129 -14.47 6.99 -20.00
CA LEU A 129 -13.04 7.18 -20.24
C LEU A 129 -12.21 6.84 -19.00
N LEU A 130 -12.61 7.35 -17.83
CA LEU A 130 -11.96 7.08 -16.54
C LEU A 130 -11.94 5.56 -16.25
N TYR A 131 -13.09 4.91 -16.41
CA TYR A 131 -13.23 3.47 -16.18
C TYR A 131 -12.36 2.66 -17.16
N ALA A 132 -12.35 3.04 -18.44
CA ALA A 132 -11.52 2.41 -19.45
C ALA A 132 -10.04 2.54 -19.10
N VAL A 133 -9.54 3.75 -18.83
CA VAL A 133 -8.14 3.99 -18.44
C VAL A 133 -7.78 3.15 -17.21
N ALA A 134 -8.61 3.16 -16.16
CA ALA A 134 -8.39 2.36 -14.96
C ALA A 134 -8.33 0.86 -15.27
N LYS A 135 -9.25 0.33 -16.09
CA LYS A 135 -9.23 -1.09 -16.50
C LYS A 135 -7.98 -1.43 -17.31
N TYR A 136 -7.56 -0.58 -18.25
CA TYR A 136 -6.35 -0.80 -19.04
C TYR A 136 -5.10 -0.86 -18.15
N ILE A 137 -4.99 0.01 -17.15
CA ILE A 137 -3.91 -0.05 -16.16
C ILE A 137 -3.98 -1.36 -15.36
N CYS A 138 -5.17 -1.78 -14.93
CA CYS A 138 -5.33 -3.03 -14.18
C CYS A 138 -4.95 -4.29 -14.98
N TYR A 139 -5.24 -4.30 -16.28
CA TYR A 139 -4.88 -5.41 -17.18
C TYR A 139 -3.45 -5.30 -17.74
N GLY A 140 -2.75 -4.19 -17.50
CA GLY A 140 -1.37 -4.00 -17.93
C GLY A 140 -0.41 -5.00 -17.28
N ASN A 141 0.62 -5.39 -18.02
CA ASN A 141 1.60 -6.40 -17.58
C ASN A 141 2.28 -6.02 -16.26
N LYS A 142 2.56 -4.72 -16.05
CA LYS A 142 3.13 -4.23 -14.79
C LYS A 142 2.22 -4.44 -13.59
N MET A 143 0.91 -4.22 -13.73
CA MET A 143 -0.03 -4.43 -12.63
C MET A 143 -0.16 -5.92 -12.29
N ASN A 144 -0.30 -6.77 -13.31
CA ASN A 144 -0.38 -8.21 -13.10
C ASN A 144 0.87 -8.74 -12.37
N SER A 145 2.06 -8.31 -12.78
CA SER A 145 3.32 -8.67 -12.11
C SER A 145 3.47 -8.06 -10.71
N ALA A 146 3.03 -6.81 -10.50
CA ALA A 146 3.07 -6.17 -9.18
C ALA A 146 2.16 -6.90 -8.18
N VAL A 147 0.93 -7.20 -8.58
CA VAL A 147 -0.03 -7.97 -7.77
C VAL A 147 0.44 -9.41 -7.59
N GLN A 148 1.02 -10.05 -8.62
CA GLN A 148 1.58 -11.40 -8.49
C GLN A 148 2.74 -11.47 -7.49
N ASN A 149 3.65 -10.48 -7.52
CA ASN A 149 4.77 -10.40 -6.61
C ASN A 149 4.36 -9.99 -5.18
N ALA A 150 3.35 -9.13 -5.04
CA ALA A 150 2.84 -8.70 -3.74
C ALA A 150 1.93 -9.75 -3.08
N PHE A 151 1.22 -10.56 -3.88
CA PHE A 151 0.13 -11.44 -3.42
C PHE A 151 0.33 -12.92 -3.82
N ILE A 152 0.54 -13.24 -5.09
CA ILE A 152 0.43 -14.64 -5.59
C ILE A 152 1.59 -15.55 -5.19
N ASN A 153 2.83 -15.07 -5.17
CA ASN A 153 3.98 -15.90 -4.74
C ASN A 153 3.98 -16.21 -3.23
N LYS A 154 3.18 -15.48 -2.42
CA LYS A 154 3.02 -15.73 -0.97
C LYS A 154 1.73 -16.50 -0.62
N ILE A 155 0.81 -16.69 -1.57
CA ILE A 155 -0.56 -17.20 -1.33
C ILE A 155 -0.83 -18.44 -2.22
N ALA A 156 0.21 -19.09 -2.77
CA ALA A 156 0.08 -20.31 -3.57
C ALA A 156 -0.38 -21.52 -2.73
N GLY A 157 -1.66 -21.52 -2.35
CA GLY A 157 -2.35 -22.59 -1.65
C GLY A 157 -3.81 -22.22 -1.43
N LYS A 158 -4.74 -23.00 -2.00
CA LYS A 158 -6.20 -22.80 -1.95
C LYS A 158 -6.82 -22.88 -0.53
N GLY A 159 -6.03 -22.89 0.54
CA GLY A 159 -6.45 -22.85 1.95
C GLY A 159 -5.92 -21.63 2.73
N ALA A 160 -5.27 -20.67 2.06
CA ALA A 160 -4.41 -19.67 2.70
C ALA A 160 -5.10 -18.52 3.46
N ILE A 161 -6.42 -18.32 3.35
CA ILE A 161 -7.10 -17.25 4.11
C ILE A 161 -6.96 -17.49 5.64
N ALA A 162 -6.95 -18.75 6.08
CA ALA A 162 -6.72 -19.10 7.49
C ALA A 162 -5.24 -18.99 7.92
N LEU A 163 -4.29 -19.19 7.00
CA LEU A 163 -2.84 -19.10 7.26
C LEU A 163 -2.31 -17.66 7.27
N PHE A 164 -3.12 -16.68 6.87
CA PHE A 164 -2.77 -15.27 6.94
C PHE A 164 -2.47 -14.81 8.38
N VAL A 165 -3.07 -15.44 9.39
CA VAL A 165 -2.97 -15.04 10.81
C VAL A 165 -1.58 -15.31 11.41
N LEU A 166 -0.79 -16.23 10.84
CA LEU A 166 0.48 -16.66 11.44
C LEU A 166 1.74 -15.99 10.84
N ASN A 167 1.65 -15.41 9.63
CA ASN A 167 2.71 -14.63 8.98
C ASN A 167 2.43 -13.10 8.97
N THR A 168 1.48 -12.64 9.79
CA THR A 168 0.86 -11.29 9.75
C THR A 168 1.84 -10.14 9.94
N TYR A 169 2.78 -10.23 10.88
CA TYR A 169 3.48 -9.03 11.35
C TYR A 169 4.37 -8.39 10.29
N SER A 170 5.03 -9.18 9.43
CA SER A 170 5.82 -8.65 8.30
C SER A 170 4.95 -7.95 7.26
N LEU A 171 3.76 -8.48 7.00
CA LEU A 171 2.86 -7.92 5.99
C LEU A 171 2.20 -6.64 6.49
N VAL A 172 1.73 -6.62 7.74
CA VAL A 172 1.15 -5.43 8.36
C VAL A 172 2.20 -4.33 8.44
N GLN A 173 3.44 -4.68 8.79
CA GLN A 173 4.57 -3.76 8.81
C GLN A 173 4.84 -3.18 7.42
N HIS A 174 4.94 -4.03 6.40
CA HIS A 174 5.15 -3.59 5.03
C HIS A 174 4.01 -2.68 4.52
N ALA A 175 2.76 -3.02 4.85
CA ALA A 175 1.59 -2.21 4.56
C ALA A 175 1.63 -0.85 5.25
N ALA A 176 2.00 -0.80 6.53
CA ALA A 176 2.17 0.44 7.29
C ALA A 176 3.27 1.32 6.67
N ASP A 177 4.40 0.73 6.29
CA ASP A 177 5.51 1.45 5.67
C ASP A 177 5.14 1.98 4.28
N SER A 178 4.42 1.19 3.48
CA SER A 178 3.87 1.60 2.19
C SER A 178 2.87 2.75 2.33
N ALA A 179 1.91 2.64 3.25
CA ALA A 179 0.94 3.69 3.56
C ALA A 179 1.63 4.98 4.06
N ASN A 180 2.69 4.84 4.86
CA ASN A 180 3.48 5.97 5.34
C ASN A 180 4.31 6.63 4.22
N ARG A 181 4.87 5.86 3.28
CA ARG A 181 5.50 6.42 2.07
C ARG A 181 4.47 7.18 1.24
N LEU A 182 3.29 6.61 1.04
CA LEU A 182 2.19 7.27 0.34
C LEU A 182 1.80 8.58 1.02
N LYS A 183 1.67 8.59 2.36
CA LYS A 183 1.34 9.79 3.12
C LYS A 183 2.33 10.94 2.90
N ASN A 184 3.62 10.63 2.76
CA ASN A 184 4.64 11.67 2.55
C ASN A 184 4.72 12.10 1.07
N ASN A 185 4.61 11.15 0.14
CA ASN A 185 4.81 11.41 -1.29
C ASN A 185 3.56 11.96 -1.98
N SER A 186 2.37 11.57 -1.53
CA SER A 186 1.09 11.97 -2.13
C SER A 186 -0.02 12.03 -1.06
N PRO A 187 -0.03 13.08 -0.21
CA PRO A 187 -0.99 13.21 0.89
C PRO A 187 -2.46 13.19 0.44
N LEU A 188 -2.76 13.76 -0.73
CA LEU A 188 -4.11 13.75 -1.30
C LEU A 188 -4.58 12.32 -1.60
N PHE A 189 -3.71 11.53 -2.23
CA PHE A 189 -4.05 10.15 -2.57
C PHE A 189 -4.11 9.26 -1.33
N TYR A 190 -3.21 9.49 -0.36
CA TYR A 190 -3.30 8.87 0.97
C TYR A 190 -4.67 9.10 1.60
N HIS A 191 -5.13 10.35 1.65
CA HIS A 191 -6.38 10.69 2.30
C HIS A 191 -7.61 10.09 1.58
N ALA A 192 -7.58 10.07 0.24
CA ALA A 192 -8.62 9.45 -0.55
C ALA A 192 -8.72 7.93 -0.27
N LEU A 193 -7.60 7.22 -0.20
CA LEU A 193 -7.60 5.80 0.17
C LEU A 193 -7.98 5.58 1.65
N TYR A 194 -7.52 6.44 2.56
CA TYR A 194 -7.79 6.33 3.99
C TYR A 194 -9.29 6.44 4.30
N THR A 195 -10.00 7.33 3.59
CA THR A 195 -11.46 7.50 3.72
C THR A 195 -12.22 6.24 3.29
N GLU A 196 -11.60 5.42 2.44
CA GLU A 196 -12.16 4.15 2.00
C GLU A 196 -11.57 2.93 2.72
N HIS A 197 -10.73 3.12 3.74
CA HIS A 197 -9.99 2.05 4.44
C HIS A 197 -9.08 1.21 3.53
N LEU A 198 -8.53 1.81 2.47
CA LEU A 198 -7.70 1.13 1.47
C LEU A 198 -6.23 1.58 1.49
N GLU A 199 -5.84 2.53 2.34
CA GLU A 199 -4.49 3.10 2.36
C GLU A 199 -3.44 2.05 2.74
N MET A 200 -3.79 1.15 3.67
CA MET A 200 -2.93 0.05 4.06
C MET A 200 -2.78 -0.98 2.93
N MET A 201 -3.65 -0.99 1.92
CA MET A 201 -3.56 -1.87 0.75
C MET A 201 -2.74 -1.25 -0.39
N TYR A 202 -2.26 -0.02 -0.23
CA TYR A 202 -1.47 0.68 -1.25
C TYR A 202 -0.26 -0.12 -1.74
N PHE A 203 0.37 -0.95 -0.89
CA PHE A 203 1.49 -1.80 -1.27
C PHE A 203 1.19 -2.71 -2.49
N LEU A 204 -0.08 -3.03 -2.74
CA LEU A 204 -0.51 -3.82 -3.90
C LEU A 204 -0.28 -3.10 -5.24
N ILE A 205 -0.40 -1.77 -5.24
CA ILE A 205 -0.31 -0.93 -6.44
C ILE A 205 0.87 0.04 -6.43
N GLU A 206 1.55 0.18 -5.28
CA GLU A 206 2.72 1.03 -5.09
C GLU A 206 3.79 0.84 -6.17
N PRO A 207 4.17 -0.39 -6.59
CA PRO A 207 5.19 -0.57 -7.63
C PRO A 207 4.78 0.00 -8.99
N VAL A 208 3.48 0.04 -9.29
CA VAL A 208 2.96 0.58 -10.56
C VAL A 208 2.95 2.11 -10.52
N ILE A 209 2.51 2.67 -9.39
CA ILE A 209 2.41 4.12 -9.20
C ILE A 209 3.81 4.76 -9.13
N THR A 210 4.70 4.22 -8.30
CA THR A 210 6.07 4.77 -8.15
C THR A 210 6.89 4.71 -9.44
N LYS A 211 6.72 3.67 -10.26
CA LYS A 211 7.39 3.57 -11.57
C LYS A 211 6.84 4.52 -12.62
N SER A 212 5.60 5.00 -12.47
CA SER A 212 4.98 5.92 -13.41
C SER A 212 5.62 7.32 -13.38
N GLY A 213 6.25 7.68 -12.26
CA GLY A 213 6.93 8.96 -12.03
C GLY A 213 6.36 9.67 -10.80
N ASN A 214 7.21 10.33 -10.02
CA ASN A 214 6.76 11.16 -8.90
C ASN A 214 6.36 12.53 -9.45
N PHE A 215 5.08 12.71 -9.79
CA PHE A 215 4.57 14.00 -10.23
C PHE A 215 4.06 14.80 -9.05
N ASN A 216 4.47 16.07 -8.97
CA ASN A 216 3.72 17.03 -8.19
C ASN A 216 2.41 17.29 -8.92
N VAL A 217 1.32 16.67 -8.43
CA VAL A 217 -0.03 16.74 -9.02
C VAL A 217 -0.49 18.18 -9.30
N TYR A 218 0.03 19.15 -8.54
CA TYR A 218 -0.29 20.56 -8.69
C TYR A 218 0.42 21.27 -9.85
N SER A 219 1.57 20.77 -10.32
CA SER A 219 2.37 21.41 -11.37
C SER A 219 2.49 20.58 -12.66
N ALA A 220 1.99 19.35 -12.66
CA ALA A 220 2.06 18.46 -13.81
C ALA A 220 1.18 18.95 -14.97
N SER A 221 1.77 19.01 -16.17
CA SER A 221 1.02 19.32 -17.39
C SER A 221 0.04 18.19 -17.71
N ASP A 222 -0.93 18.47 -18.58
CA ASP A 222 -1.90 17.46 -19.01
C ASP A 222 -1.20 16.32 -19.79
N ASP A 223 -0.07 16.63 -20.42
CA ASP A 223 0.75 15.69 -21.17
C ASP A 223 1.55 14.79 -20.24
N ASP A 224 2.14 15.35 -19.18
CA ASP A 224 2.87 14.57 -18.16
C ASP A 224 1.94 13.55 -17.48
N ILE A 225 0.71 13.96 -17.17
CA ILE A 225 -0.28 13.07 -16.56
C ILE A 225 -0.72 11.98 -17.54
N ALA A 226 -0.95 12.34 -18.81
CA ALA A 226 -1.30 11.35 -19.82
C ALA A 226 -0.17 10.32 -20.02
N GLU A 227 1.09 10.76 -20.07
CA GLU A 227 2.26 9.91 -20.19
C GLU A 227 2.46 8.99 -18.97
N ALA A 228 2.27 9.53 -17.76
CA ALA A 228 2.29 8.75 -16.52
C ALA A 228 1.30 7.57 -16.58
N LEU A 229 0.06 7.85 -16.98
CA LEU A 229 -0.99 6.83 -17.09
C LEU A 229 -0.65 5.79 -18.17
N ILE A 230 -0.08 6.20 -19.31
CA ILE A 230 0.37 5.27 -20.36
C ILE A 230 1.49 4.36 -19.84
N LYS A 231 2.42 4.90 -19.06
CA LYS A 231 3.53 4.14 -18.49
C LYS A 231 3.06 3.08 -17.48
N MET A 232 1.91 3.28 -16.84
CA MET A 232 1.28 2.29 -15.96
C MET A 232 0.60 1.16 -16.75
N MET A 233 0.15 1.42 -17.98
CA MET A 233 -0.51 0.43 -18.84
C MET A 233 0.46 -0.57 -19.48
N LYS A 234 1.67 -0.11 -19.83
CA LYS A 234 2.74 -0.94 -20.37
C LYS A 234 3.36 -1.79 -19.27
#